data_AF-A0A7C6ZLJ7-F1
#
_entry.id   AF-A0A7C6ZLJ7-F1
#
_cell.length_a   1.000
_cell.length_b   1.000
_cell.length_c   1.000
_cell.angle_alpha   90.00
_cell.angle_beta   90.00
_cell.angle_gamma   90.00
#
_symmetry.space_group_name_H-M   'P 1'
#
loop_
_entity.id
_entity.type
_entity.pdbx_description
1 polymer ?
#
loop_
_entity_poly.entity_id
_entity_poly.type
_entity_poly.pdbx_seq_one_letter_code
_entity_poly.pdbx_strand_id
1 'polypeptide(L)' 'MGTGGRTPVKFRIGDVVKMRKQHPCGSFLWEVMRVGADFRIKCKGCGRVVMLPRLKFEKAVKEVVSSLDWPSPPR' A
#
# COMPACT_ATOMS: atom_id res chain seq x y z
N MET A 1 -10.26 2.03 29.87
CA MET A 1 -9.25 2.84 29.15
C MET A 1 -8.70 2.02 28.00
N GLY A 2 -9.12 2.28 26.76
CA GLY A 2 -8.65 1.56 25.58
C GLY A 2 -7.23 1.99 25.23
N THR A 3 -6.26 1.11 25.41
CA THR A 3 -4.88 1.33 24.99
C THR A 3 -4.84 1.42 23.47
N GLY A 4 -4.76 2.64 22.95
CA GLY A 4 -4.54 2.93 21.53
C GLY A 4 -3.17 2.44 21.09
N GLY A 5 -3.03 1.13 20.90
CA GLY A 5 -1.86 0.53 20.27
C GLY A 5 -1.86 0.90 18.80
N ARG A 6 -0.96 1.80 18.38
CA ARG A 6 -0.60 1.93 16.97
C ARG A 6 -0.02 0.59 16.53
N THR A 7 -0.85 -0.23 15.91
CA THR A 7 -0.44 -1.48 15.28
C THR A 7 0.62 -1.14 14.23
N PRO A 8 1.73 -1.89 14.14
CA PRO A 8 2.69 -1.70 13.06
C PRO A 8 1.96 -1.74 11.72
N VAL A 9 2.18 -0.74 10.86
CA VAL A 9 1.51 -0.61 9.56
C VAL A 9 1.88 -1.83 8.71
N LYS A 10 1.04 -2.85 8.75
CA LYS A 10 1.19 -4.06 7.94
C LYS A 10 0.49 -3.81 6.61
N PHE A 11 1.27 -3.82 5.54
CA PHE A 11 0.75 -3.81 4.19
C PHE A 11 0.30 -5.21 3.79
N ARG A 12 -0.85 -5.31 3.14
CA ARG A 12 -1.42 -6.54 2.58
C ARG A 12 -1.53 -6.45 1.07
N ILE A 13 -1.66 -7.61 0.42
CA ILE A 13 -1.96 -7.67 -1.01
C ILE A 13 -3.39 -7.13 -1.21
N GLY A 14 -3.55 -6.23 -2.19
CA GLY A 14 -4.79 -5.53 -2.49
C GLY A 14 -4.91 -4.17 -1.79
N ASP A 15 -4.03 -3.83 -0.84
CA ASP A 15 -4.06 -2.51 -0.21
C ASP A 15 -3.73 -1.41 -1.24
N VAL A 16 -4.42 -0.28 -1.16
CA VAL A 16 -4.12 0.92 -1.93
C VAL A 16 -3.40 1.91 -1.03
N VAL A 17 -2.17 2.22 -1.39
CA VAL A 17 -1.33 3.19 -0.70
C VAL A 17 -1.18 4.46 -1.53
N LYS A 18 -1.01 5.58 -0.83
CA LYS A 18 -0.65 6.85 -1.46
C LYS A 18 0.83 7.10 -1.27
N MET A 19 1.54 7.32 -2.37
CA MET A 19 2.95 7.68 -2.32
C MET A 19 3.14 9.18 -2.10
N ARG A 20 4.27 9.53 -1.46
CA ARG A 20 4.76 10.91 -1.32
C ARG A 20 5.16 11.49 -2.66
N LYS A 21 5.79 10.68 -3.51
CA LYS A 21 6.16 11.06 -4.87
C LYS A 21 5.01 10.77 -5.83
N GLN A 22 4.74 11.73 -6.71
CA GLN A 22 3.81 11.54 -7.81
C GLN A 22 4.41 10.58 -8.84
N HIS A 23 3.60 9.68 -9.38
CA HIS A 23 4.01 8.93 -10.56
C HIS A 23 4.02 9.86 -11.78
N PRO A 24 4.94 9.72 -12.76
CA PRO A 24 4.95 10.51 -13.99
C PRO A 24 3.62 10.56 -14.76
N CYS A 25 2.67 9.65 -14.52
CA CYS A 25 1.33 9.72 -15.10
C CYS A 25 0.37 10.69 -14.39
N GLY A 26 0.76 11.28 -13.26
CA GLY A 26 -0.08 12.18 -12.45
C GLY A 26 -0.77 11.53 -11.25
N SER A 27 -0.79 10.19 -11.15
CA SER A 27 -1.42 9.49 -10.02
C SER A 27 -0.48 9.32 -8.83
N PHE A 28 -1.04 9.38 -7.62
CA PHE A 28 -0.33 9.10 -6.36
C PHE A 28 -0.73 7.75 -5.76
N LEU A 29 -1.72 7.08 -6.36
CA LEU A 29 -2.31 5.87 -5.83
C LEU A 29 -1.65 4.64 -6.43
N TRP A 30 -1.27 3.73 -5.54
CA TRP A 30 -0.58 2.50 -5.87
C TRP A 30 -1.25 1.33 -5.17
N GLU A 31 -1.53 0.28 -5.90
CA GLU A 31 -2.09 -0.97 -5.40
C GLU A 31 -0.97 -1.95 -5.11
N VAL A 32 -0.95 -2.50 -3.90
CA VAL A 32 0.02 -3.49 -3.47
C VAL A 32 -0.39 -4.84 -4.06
N MET A 33 0.35 -5.32 -5.05
CA MET A 33 0.08 -6.62 -5.68
C MET A 33 0.85 -7.77 -5.02
N ARG A 34 1.98 -7.47 -4.38
CA ARG A 34 2.79 -8.46 -3.66
C ARG A 34 3.44 -7.81 -2.44
N VAL A 35 3.47 -8.56 -1.35
CA VAL A 35 4.17 -8.22 -0.10
C VAL A 35 5.23 -9.28 0.16
N GLY A 36 6.47 -8.86 0.44
CA GLY A 36 7.61 -9.74 0.67
C GLY A 36 8.88 -8.95 0.96
N ALA A 37 10.03 -9.46 0.54
CA ALA A 37 11.30 -8.72 0.52
C ALA A 37 11.21 -7.50 -0.41
N ASP A 38 10.58 -7.70 -1.57
CA ASP A 38 10.23 -6.67 -2.54
C ASP A 38 8.72 -6.52 -2.65
N PHE A 39 8.29 -5.27 -2.75
CA PHE A 39 6.91 -4.90 -2.98
C PHE A 39 6.68 -4.73 -4.47
N ARG A 40 5.72 -5.48 -5.00
CA ARG A 40 5.23 -5.24 -6.35
C ARG A 40 3.99 -4.38 -6.25
N ILE A 41 4.02 -3.23 -6.89
CA ILE A 41 2.94 -2.25 -6.83
C ILE A 41 2.49 -1.85 -8.23
N LYS A 42 1.20 -1.59 -8.38
CA LYS A 42 0.58 -1.17 -9.63
C LYS A 42 0.01 0.23 -9.49
N CYS A 43 0.40 1.13 -10.37
CA CYS A 43 -0.17 2.46 -10.42
C CYS A 43 -1.66 2.37 -10.80
N LYS A 44 -2.56 2.95 -10.01
CA LYS A 44 -4.01 2.95 -10.32
C LYS A 44 -4.38 3.90 -11.46
N GLY A 45 -3.52 4.88 -11.79
CA GLY A 45 -3.77 5.82 -12.88
C GLY A 45 -3.47 5.25 -14.27
N CYS A 46 -2.32 4.57 -14.44
CA CYS A 46 -1.88 4.08 -15.75
C CYS A 46 -1.63 2.58 -15.82
N GLY A 47 -1.80 1.84 -14.71
CA GLY A 47 -1.60 0.39 -14.67
C GLY A 47 -0.14 -0.07 -14.70
N ARG A 48 0.84 0.85 -14.70
CA ARG A 48 2.27 0.52 -14.68
C ARG A 48 2.61 -0.22 -13.39
N VAL A 49 3.34 -1.33 -13.51
CA VAL A 49 3.78 -2.13 -12.36
C VAL A 49 5.26 -1.87 -12.12
N VAL A 50 5.63 -1.60 -10.88
CA VAL A 50 7.03 -1.43 -10.46
C VAL A 50 7.34 -2.32 -9.27
N MET A 51 8.61 -2.70 -9.13
CA MET A 51 9.12 -3.42 -7.96
C MET A 51 9.97 -2.46 -7.13
N LEU A 52 9.68 -2.39 -5.84
CA LEU A 52 10.43 -1.58 -4.89
C LEU A 52 10.87 -2.44 -3.71
N PRO A 53 12.13 -2.31 -3.25
CA PRO A 53 12.55 -2.88 -1.99
C PRO A 53 11.68 -2.37 -0.85
N ARG A 54 11.40 -3.23 0.13
CA ARG A 54 10.57 -2.89 1.30
C ARG A 54 10.92 -1.54 1.93
N LEU A 55 12.20 -1.31 2.23
CA LEU A 55 12.65 -0.07 2.88
C LEU A 55 12.35 1.19 2.05
N LYS A 56 12.47 1.11 0.72
CA LYS A 56 12.13 2.23 -0.17
C LYS A 56 10.62 2.43 -0.22
N PHE A 57 9.85 1.36 -0.28
CA PHE A 57 8.40 1.40 -0.28
C PHE A 57 7.86 2.04 1.00
N GLU A 58 8.28 1.57 2.17
CA GLU A 58 7.84 2.08 3.48
C GLU A 58 8.14 3.59 3.64
N LYS A 59 9.29 4.07 3.14
CA LYS A 59 9.63 5.51 3.14
C LYS A 59 8.86 6.32 2.10
N ALA A 60 8.53 5.71 0.95
CA ALA A 60 7.82 6.36 -0.14
C ALA A 60 6.32 6.47 0.12
N VAL A 61 5.74 5.56 0.89
CA VAL A 61 4.33 5.61 1.29
C VAL A 61 4.12 6.80 2.24
N LYS A 62 3.09 7.58 1.95
CA LYS A 62 2.60 8.66 2.82
C LYS A 62 1.58 8.11 3.80
N GLU A 63 0.61 7.37 3.28
CA GLU A 63 -0.54 6.83 4.00
C GLU A 63 -1.14 5.64 3.24
N VAL A 64 -1.83 4.76 3.95
CA VAL A 64 -2.67 3.70 3.36
C VAL A 64 -4.05 4.29 3.16
N VAL A 65 -4.52 4.36 1.91
CA VAL A 65 -5.79 5.00 1.54
C VAL A 65 -6.95 4.01 1.64
N SER A 66 -6.70 2.77 1.23
CA SER A 66 -7.64 1.68 1.39
C SER A 66 -6.84 0.49 1.85
N SER A 67 -7.14 -0.01 3.04
CA SER A 67 -6.75 -1.36 3.38
C SER A 67 -7.94 -2.25 3.14
N LEU A 68 -7.71 -3.41 2.52
CA LEU A 68 -8.64 -4.52 2.66
C LEU A 68 -8.48 -5.01 4.11
N ASP A 69 -9.05 -4.25 5.05
CA ASP A 69 -9.49 -4.81 6.32
C ASP A 69 -10.57 -5.79 5.92
N TRP A 70 -10.18 -7.07 5.85
CA TRP A 70 -11.09 -8.17 5.63
C TRP A 70 -12.25 -8.01 6.62
N PRO A 71 -13.46 -7.58 6.19
CA PRO A 71 -14.61 -7.83 7.01
C PRO A 71 -14.73 -9.36 6.99
N SER A 72 -14.83 -9.95 8.17
CA SER A 72 -15.21 -11.33 8.43
C SER A 72 -15.98 -11.95 7.25
N PRO A 73 -15.67 -13.18 6.80
CA PRO A 73 -16.43 -13.78 5.71
C PRO A 73 -17.92 -13.72 6.05
N PRO A 74 -18.80 -13.12 5.21
CA PRO A 74 -20.22 -13.28 5.42
C PRO A 74 -20.60 -14.68 4.94
N ARG A 75 -20.69 -15.60 5.92
CA ARG A 75 -21.22 -16.98 5.88
C ARG A 75 -20.42 -18.04 5.15
#